data_AF-I9FYQ8-F1
#
_entry.id   AF-I9FYQ8-F1
#
_cell.length_a   1.000
_cell.length_b   1.000
_cell.length_c   1.000
_cell.angle_alpha   90.00
_cell.angle_beta   90.00
_cell.angle_gamma   90.00
#
_symmetry.space_group_name_H-M   'P 1'
#
loop_
_entity.id
_entity.type
_entity.pdbx_description
1 polymer ?
#
loop_
_entity_poly.entity_id
_entity_poly.type
_entity_poly.pdbx_seq_one_letter_code
_entity_poly.pdbx_strand_id
1 'polypeptide(L)' 'MKTVIDKANTRGYFNHGWLKTYHTFSFADYYNPRRIHFGALY' A
#
# COMPACT_ATOMS: atom_id res chain seq x y z
N MET A 1 3.25 -17.74 -15.26
CA MET A 1 3.44 -16.56 -14.37
C MET A 1 2.17 -16.37 -13.55
N LYS A 2 2.28 -16.15 -12.25
CA LYS A 2 1.12 -15.89 -11.38
C LYS A 2 0.97 -14.37 -11.24
N THR A 3 -0.12 -13.82 -11.74
CA THR A 3 -0.41 -12.38 -11.64
C THR A 3 -1.08 -12.09 -10.30
N VAL A 4 -0.51 -11.16 -9.55
CA VAL A 4 -1.09 -10.64 -8.30
C VAL A 4 -1.71 -9.27 -8.63
N ILE A 5 -2.98 -9.07 -8.28
CA ILE A 5 -3.70 -7.82 -8.52
C ILE A 5 -4.05 -7.18 -7.19
N ASP A 6 -3.49 -6.00 -6.95
CA ASP A 6 -3.78 -5.16 -5.80
C ASP A 6 -4.75 -4.05 -6.19
N LYS A 7 -6.03 -4.22 -5.82
CA LYS A 7 -7.10 -3.27 -6.18
C LYS A 7 -6.98 -1.97 -5.39
N ALA A 8 -7.40 -0.86 -5.99
CA ALA A 8 -7.28 0.48 -5.41
C ALA A 8 -7.92 0.62 -4.02
N ASN A 9 -9.01 -0.10 -3.76
CA ASN A 9 -9.74 -0.12 -2.50
C ASN A 9 -9.10 -0.99 -1.39
N THR A 10 -8.02 -1.70 -1.70
CA THR A 10 -7.26 -2.52 -0.75
C THR A 10 -5.96 -1.86 -0.28
N ARG A 11 -5.75 -0.59 -0.66
CA ARG A 11 -4.60 0.22 -0.23
C ARG A 11 -4.85 0.77 1.18
N GLY A 12 -3.80 0.96 1.96
CA GLY A 12 -3.89 1.62 3.25
C GLY A 12 -4.36 3.05 3.05
N TYR A 13 -5.41 3.46 3.75
CA TYR A 13 -5.99 4.81 3.62
C TYR A 13 -5.85 5.57 4.93
N PHE A 14 -5.34 6.80 4.83
CA PHE A 14 -5.24 7.70 5.96
C PHE A 14 -5.78 9.06 5.56
N ASN A 15 -6.48 9.68 6.49
CA ASN A 15 -7.04 11.00 6.33
C ASN A 15 -6.60 11.88 7.50
N HIS A 16 -5.73 12.82 7.21
CA HIS A 16 -5.23 13.80 8.17
C HIS A 16 -6.02 15.11 8.12
N GLY A 17 -7.21 15.12 7.50
CA GLY A 17 -8.06 16.29 7.30
C GLY A 17 -7.63 17.10 6.08
N TRP A 18 -6.39 17.60 6.08
CA TRP A 18 -5.82 18.37 4.96
C TRP A 18 -5.22 17.47 3.86
N LEU A 19 -4.87 16.23 4.21
CA LEU A 19 -4.24 15.27 3.31
C LEU A 19 -4.95 13.91 3.39
N LYS A 20 -5.28 13.38 2.22
CA LYS A 20 -5.77 12.01 2.04
C LYS A 20 -4.71 11.21 1.31
N THR A 21 -4.17 10.18 1.96
CA THR A 21 -3.12 9.33 1.38
C THR A 21 -3.61 7.91 1.16
N TYR A 22 -3.05 7.27 0.14
CA TYR A 22 -3.29 5.87 -0.18
C TYR A 22 -1.95 5.16 -0.36
N HIS A 23 -1.67 4.18 0.49
CA HIS A 23 -0.41 3.44 0.51
C HIS A 23 -0.61 2.05 -0.10
N THR A 24 0.03 1.82 -1.24
CA THR A 24 0.07 0.48 -1.86
C THR A 24 0.98 -0.43 -1.05
N PHE A 25 2.23 -0.01 -0.83
CA PHE A 25 3.21 -0.72 -0.03
C PHE A 25 3.18 -0.27 1.44
N SER A 26 3.79 -1.08 2.29
CA SER A 26 3.88 -0.79 3.72
C SER A 26 4.71 0.48 3.94
N PHE A 27 4.11 1.48 4.59
CA PHE A 27 4.74 2.79 4.80
C PHE A 27 4.21 3.43 6.08
N ALA A 28 5.11 4.00 6.89
CA ALA A 28 4.79 4.55 8.22
C ALA A 28 3.99 3.54 9.06
N ASP A 29 2.81 3.92 9.57
CA ASP A 29 1.95 3.07 10.40
C ASP A 29 1.15 2.02 9.60
N TYR A 30 1.20 2.06 8.26
CA TYR A 30 0.54 1.06 7.43
C TYR A 30 1.44 -0.15 7.18
N TYR A 31 1.02 -1.30 7.70
CA TYR A 31 1.72 -2.56 7.52
C TYR A 31 0.87 -3.60 6.77
N ASN A 32 1.43 -4.11 5.67
CA ASN A 32 0.87 -5.24 4.93
C ASN A 32 2.00 -6.22 4.54
N PRO A 33 2.10 -7.40 5.17
CA PRO A 33 3.22 -8.33 4.97
C PRO A 33 3.31 -8.89 3.55
N ARG A 34 2.24 -8.73 2.73
CA ARG A 34 2.24 -9.14 1.32
C ARG A 34 2.75 -8.05 0.38
N ARG A 35 2.97 -6.82 0.88
CA ARG A 35 3.35 -5.62 0.12
C ARG A 35 4.49 -4.88 0.80
N ILE A 36 5.52 -5.64 1.17
CA ILE A 36 6.77 -5.11 1.73
C ILE A 36 7.89 -5.10 0.71
N HIS A 37 7.94 -6.05 -0.24
CA HIS A 37 9.00 -6.15 -1.25
C HIS A 37 8.39 -6.35 -2.66
N PHE A 38 8.51 -5.33 -3.53
CA PHE A 38 8.18 -5.45 -4.96
C PHE A 38 9.39 -5.06 -5.82
N GLY A 39 10.44 -5.89 -5.75
CA GLY A 39 11.72 -5.60 -6.40
C GLY A 39 12.40 -4.40 -5.73
N ALA A 40 12.72 -3.36 -6.51
CA ALA A 40 13.28 -2.12 -5.99
C ALA A 40 12.23 -1.16 -5.41
N LEU A 41 10.94 -1.46 -5.56
CA LEU A 41 9.85 -0.67 -4.99
C LEU A 41 9.53 -1.15 -3.58
N TYR A 42 9.51 -0.19 -2.65
CA TYR A 42 9.13 -0.31 -1.25
C TYR A 42 8.01 0.69 -0.94
#